data_AF-A0A2M7G887-F1
#
_entry.id   AF-A0A2M7G887-F1
#
_cell.length_a   1.000
_cell.length_b   1.000
_cell.length_c   1.000
_cell.angle_alpha   90.00
_cell.angle_beta   90.00
_cell.angle_gamma   90.00
#
_symmetry.space_group_name_H-M   'P 1'
#
loop_
_entity.id
_entity.type
_entity.pdbx_description
1 polymer ?
#
loop_
_entity_poly.entity_id
_entity_poly.type
_entity_poly.pdbx_seq_one_letter_code
_entity_poly.pdbx_strand_id
1 'polypeptide(L)'
;MPILYEDKTVVCDDQALTIKQYFFPVGSRRILYSSIKGIQDKEMNLINGAWRIWGMGLSPHWFHLDTERPQKKRQIVLDLGELIKVVLTPEEHETVLGILERKTGLNPD
;
A
#
# COMPACT_ATOMS: atom_id res chain seq x y z
N MET A 1 -10.56 -18.10 -1.48
CA MET A 1 -10.40 -16.83 -0.75
C MET A 1 -11.28 -15.82 -1.47
N PRO A 2 -12.39 -15.36 -0.86
CA PRO A 2 -13.23 -14.35 -1.50
C PRO A 2 -12.43 -13.04 -1.67
N ILE A 3 -12.47 -12.49 -2.88
CA ILE A 3 -11.88 -11.19 -3.20
C ILE A 3 -12.83 -10.11 -2.71
N LEU A 4 -12.32 -9.21 -1.88
CA LEU A 4 -13.06 -8.06 -1.36
C LEU A 4 -12.87 -6.82 -2.23
N TYR A 5 -11.71 -6.71 -2.88
CA TYR A 5 -11.36 -5.63 -3.80
C TYR A 5 -10.19 -6.06 -4.69
N GLU A 6 -10.17 -5.59 -5.92
CA GLU A 6 -9.06 -5.79 -6.85
C GLU A 6 -8.94 -4.62 -7.82
N ASP A 7 -7.72 -4.11 -8.00
CA ASP A 7 -7.35 -3.14 -9.03
C ASP A 7 -6.03 -3.55 -9.72
N LYS A 8 -5.45 -2.66 -10.53
CA LYS A 8 -4.19 -2.94 -11.24
C LYS A 8 -2.95 -3.07 -10.35
N THR A 9 -2.99 -2.53 -9.13
CA THR A 9 -1.90 -2.46 -8.16
C THR A 9 -2.03 -3.46 -7.01
N VAL A 10 -3.25 -3.72 -6.55
CA VAL A 10 -3.52 -4.51 -5.34
C VAL A 10 -4.71 -5.47 -5.47
N VAL A 11 -4.71 -6.50 -4.63
CA VAL A 11 -5.84 -7.38 -4.36
C VAL A 11 -6.02 -7.47 -2.86
N CYS A 12 -7.21 -7.19 -2.36
CA CYS A 12 -7.60 -7.45 -0.98
C CYS A 12 -8.49 -8.68 -0.97
N ASP A 13 -8.04 -9.76 -0.34
CA ASP A 13 -8.88 -10.91 -0.03
C ASP A 13 -9.25 -10.94 1.45
N ASP A 14 -9.81 -12.04 1.93
CA ASP A 14 -10.25 -12.18 3.31
C ASP A 14 -9.11 -12.31 4.33
N GLN A 15 -7.90 -12.65 3.91
CA GLN A 15 -6.75 -12.93 4.78
C GLN A 15 -5.58 -11.95 4.59
N ALA A 16 -5.44 -11.38 3.40
CA ALA A 16 -4.27 -10.60 3.04
C ALA A 16 -4.54 -9.51 2.00
N LEU A 17 -3.61 -8.56 1.98
CA LEU A 17 -3.37 -7.65 0.87
C LEU A 17 -2.27 -8.25 -0.01
N THR A 18 -2.49 -8.31 -1.32
CA THR A 18 -1.47 -8.67 -2.31
C THR A 18 -1.16 -7.47 -3.19
N ILE A 19 0.11 -7.10 -3.32
CA ILE A 19 0.58 -5.99 -4.15
C ILE A 19 1.19 -6.58 -5.41
N LYS A 20 0.58 -6.38 -6.58
CA LYS A 20 0.86 -7.12 -7.83
C LYS A 20 2.25 -6.84 -8.42
N GLN A 21 2.68 -5.58 -8.40
CA GLN A 21 3.92 -5.11 -9.03
C GLN A 21 4.91 -4.60 -7.97
N TYR A 22 5.15 -5.43 -6.97
CA TYR A 22 5.98 -5.07 -5.82
C TYR A 22 7.48 -5.20 -6.13
N PHE A 23 7.86 -6.31 -6.78
CA PHE A 23 9.21 -6.59 -7.25
C PHE A 23 9.24 -6.41 -8.76
N PHE A 24 9.53 -5.20 -9.26
CA PHE A 24 9.66 -4.98 -10.70
C PHE A 24 10.93 -5.66 -11.25
N PRO A 25 10.88 -6.34 -12.42
CA PRO A 25 9.78 -6.38 -13.39
C PRO A 25 8.72 -7.47 -13.15
N VAL A 26 8.97 -8.47 -12.29
CA VAL A 26 8.04 -9.56 -12.01
C VAL A 26 8.05 -9.89 -10.53
N GLY A 27 6.87 -9.90 -9.92
CA GLY A 27 6.69 -10.40 -8.55
C GLY A 27 5.74 -9.54 -7.74
N SER A 28 4.89 -10.24 -6.99
CA SER A 28 3.97 -9.65 -6.02
C SER A 28 4.47 -9.82 -4.60
N ARG A 29 4.00 -8.97 -3.68
CA ARG A 29 4.18 -9.18 -2.24
C ARG A 29 2.81 -9.39 -1.61
N ARG A 30 2.64 -10.52 -0.93
CA ARG A 30 1.45 -10.83 -0.12
C ARG A 30 1.74 -10.49 1.33
N ILE A 31 0.85 -9.75 1.97
CA ILE A 31 0.96 -9.26 3.34
C ILE A 31 -0.30 -9.69 4.09
N LEU A 32 -0.14 -10.57 5.08
CA LEU A 32 -1.25 -10.99 5.94
C LEU A 32 -1.71 -9.80 6.79
N TYR A 33 -3.01 -9.61 6.94
CA TYR A 33 -3.51 -8.50 7.77
C TYR A 33 -3.00 -8.57 9.22
N SER A 34 -2.84 -9.78 9.76
CA SER A 34 -2.28 -10.02 11.11
C SER A 34 -0.81 -9.58 11.29
N SER A 35 -0.08 -9.41 10.19
CA SER A 35 1.30 -8.92 10.22
C SER A 35 1.41 -7.40 10.24
N ILE A 36 0.33 -6.69 9.88
CA ILE A 36 0.30 -5.22 9.86
C ILE A 36 0.22 -4.71 11.31
N LYS A 37 1.13 -3.79 11.67
CA LYS A 37 1.25 -3.20 13.01
C LYS A 37 0.82 -1.74 13.06
N GLY A 38 0.81 -1.06 11.93
CA GLY A 38 0.36 0.32 11.80
C GLY A 38 -0.11 0.63 10.40
N ILE A 39 -1.05 1.56 10.31
CA ILE A 39 -1.57 2.12 9.06
C ILE A 39 -1.44 3.62 9.17
N GLN A 40 -0.95 4.29 8.14
CA GLN A 40 -0.94 5.76 8.08
C GLN A 40 -1.60 6.19 6.79
N ASP A 41 -2.50 7.16 6.87
CA ASP A 41 -3.10 7.79 5.71
C ASP A 41 -2.46 9.14 5.48
N LYS A 42 -1.78 9.29 4.34
CA LYS A 42 -1.01 10.49 4.06
C LYS A 42 -1.45 11.13 2.76
N GLU A 43 -1.68 12.44 2.80
CA GLU A 43 -1.72 13.25 1.59
C GLU A 43 -0.38 13.15 0.87
N MET A 44 -0.42 13.02 -0.45
CA MET A 44 0.76 13.03 -1.30
C MET A 44 1.17 14.45 -1.62
N ASN A 45 2.46 14.71 -1.48
CA ASN A 45 3.09 15.97 -1.84
C ASN A 45 4.42 15.69 -2.55
N LEU A 46 5.02 16.73 -3.13
CA LEU A 46 6.27 16.60 -3.88
C LEU A 46 7.41 15.98 -3.03
N ILE A 47 7.34 16.12 -1.70
CA ILE A 47 8.38 15.73 -0.75
C ILE A 47 8.25 14.25 -0.34
N ASN A 48 7.03 13.70 -0.31
CA ASN A 48 6.79 12.34 0.20
C ASN A 48 6.75 11.23 -0.87
N GLY A 49 7.23 11.53 -2.08
CA GLY A 49 7.42 10.52 -3.12
C GLY A 49 6.35 10.47 -4.19
N ALA A 50 5.60 11.56 -4.43
CA ALA A 50 4.63 11.62 -5.53
C ALA A 50 5.20 11.23 -6.91
N TRP A 51 6.48 11.53 -7.14
CA TRP A 51 7.21 11.16 -8.37
C TRP A 51 7.96 9.83 -8.27
N ARG A 52 7.93 9.15 -7.12
CA ARG A 52 8.59 7.86 -6.93
C ARG A 52 7.72 6.79 -7.56
N ILE A 53 7.98 6.47 -8.82
CA ILE A 53 7.18 5.47 -9.56
C ILE A 53 7.39 4.05 -9.01
N TRP A 54 8.61 3.71 -8.54
CA TRP A 54 8.94 2.42 -7.93
C TRP A 54 10.21 2.50 -7.06
N GLY A 55 10.37 1.55 -6.14
CA GLY A 55 11.59 1.30 -5.38
C GLY A 55 11.67 2.06 -4.05
N MET A 56 12.87 2.14 -3.49
CA MET A 56 13.11 2.81 -2.22
C MET A 56 13.08 4.34 -2.36
N GLY A 57 12.43 5.04 -1.43
CA GLY A 57 12.49 6.50 -1.30
C GLY A 57 13.76 7.03 -0.60
N LEU A 58 13.79 8.33 -0.30
CA LEU A 58 14.85 8.93 0.56
C LEU A 58 14.64 8.63 2.05
N SER A 59 13.43 8.26 2.43
CA SER A 59 13.06 7.68 3.71
C SER A 59 12.87 6.16 3.53
N PRO A 60 12.81 5.36 4.61
CA PRO A 60 12.70 3.90 4.51
C PRO A 60 11.27 3.47 4.12
N HIS A 61 10.81 3.95 2.98
CA HIS A 61 9.53 3.66 2.37
C HIS A 61 9.77 2.94 1.04
N TRP A 62 9.21 1.75 0.90
CA TRP A 62 9.25 0.99 -0.34
C TRP A 62 7.96 1.18 -1.13
N PHE A 63 8.13 1.56 -2.39
CA PHE A 63 7.06 1.89 -3.29
C PHE A 63 6.93 0.81 -4.37
N HIS A 64 5.75 0.21 -4.50
CA HIS A 64 5.42 -0.64 -5.63
C HIS A 64 5.30 0.19 -6.92
N LEU A 65 5.37 -0.49 -8.08
CA LEU A 65 5.31 0.17 -9.38
C LEU A 65 3.92 0.76 -9.59
N ASP A 66 3.85 2.08 -9.74
CA ASP A 66 2.63 2.81 -10.05
C ASP A 66 2.96 4.04 -10.92
N THR A 67 2.77 3.91 -12.22
CA THR A 67 3.05 4.97 -13.21
C THR A 67 2.09 6.16 -13.09
N GLU A 68 0.92 5.94 -12.49
CA GLU A 68 -0.10 6.98 -12.29
C GLU A 68 0.04 7.67 -10.93
N ARG A 69 0.99 7.25 -10.09
CA ARG A 69 1.23 7.84 -8.77
C ARG A 69 1.29 9.37 -8.79
N PRO A 70 1.92 10.07 -9.75
CA PRO A 70 1.95 11.53 -9.76
C PRO A 70 0.57 12.22 -9.82
N GLN A 71 -0.47 11.51 -10.25
CA GLN A 71 -1.85 12.02 -10.32
C GLN A 71 -2.65 11.76 -9.04
N LYS A 72 -2.13 10.89 -8.15
CA LYS A 72 -2.79 10.50 -6.92
C LYS A 72 -2.50 11.51 -5.80
N LYS A 73 -3.50 11.72 -4.94
CA LYS A 73 -3.45 12.71 -3.87
C LYS A 73 -3.22 12.10 -2.48
N ARG A 74 -3.37 10.78 -2.33
CA ARG A 74 -3.23 10.09 -1.05
C ARG A 74 -2.50 8.77 -1.24
N GLN A 75 -1.83 8.35 -0.18
CA GLN A 75 -1.12 7.09 -0.09
C GLN A 75 -1.36 6.44 1.26
N ILE A 76 -1.33 5.12 1.29
CA ILE A 76 -1.45 4.34 2.52
C ILE A 76 -0.05 3.79 2.83
N VAL A 77 0.42 4.02 4.04
CA VAL A 77 1.69 3.48 4.53
C VAL A 77 1.40 2.37 5.52
N LEU A 78 1.90 1.17 5.24
CA LEU A 78 1.85 0.04 6.14
C LEU A 78 3.15 -0.10 6.91
N ASP A 79 3.02 -0.18 8.23
CA ASP A 79 4.09 -0.61 9.13
C ASP A 79 3.92 -2.10 9.42
N LEU A 80 4.93 -2.89 9.09
CA LEU A 80 4.95 -4.35 9.31
C LEU A 80 5.79 -4.73 10.55
N GLY A 81 6.23 -3.76 11.34
CA GLY A 81 7.24 -3.95 12.40
C GLY A 81 8.68 -4.02 11.88
N GLU A 82 8.89 -3.70 10.61
CA GLU A 82 10.20 -3.68 9.93
C GLU A 82 10.67 -2.23 9.73
N LEU A 83 11.98 -2.03 9.54
CA LEU A 83 12.54 -0.72 9.23
C LEU A 83 11.91 -0.11 7.96
N ILE A 84 11.61 -0.95 6.96
CA ILE A 84 11.07 -0.53 5.67
C ILE A 84 9.54 -0.58 5.74
N LYS A 85 8.92 0.59 5.57
CA LYS A 85 7.47 0.73 5.47
C LYS A 85 7.01 0.52 4.03
N VAL A 86 5.87 -0.15 3.85
CA VAL A 86 5.31 -0.41 2.52
C VAL A 86 4.34 0.69 2.15
N VAL A 87 4.49 1.28 0.96
CA VAL A 87 3.60 2.33 0.47
C VAL A 87 2.70 1.80 -0.63
N LEU A 88 1.41 2.09 -0.48
CA LEU A 88 0.33 1.75 -1.38
C LEU A 88 -0.32 3.01 -1.94
N THR A 89 -0.79 2.90 -3.16
CA THR A 89 -1.51 3.93 -3.89
C THR A 89 -2.55 3.21 -4.74
N PRO A 90 -3.57 2.58 -4.11
CA PRO A 90 -4.63 1.89 -4.84
C PRO A 90 -5.44 2.88 -5.69
N GLU A 91 -6.25 2.37 -6.61
CA GLU A 91 -7.17 3.20 -7.40
C GLU A 91 -8.30 3.76 -6.53
N GLU A 92 -8.89 2.92 -5.67
CA GLU A 92 -9.94 3.31 -4.72
C GLU A 92 -9.40 3.39 -3.29
N HIS A 93 -8.81 4.54 -2.95
CA HIS A 93 -8.14 4.77 -1.66
C HIS A 93 -9.02 4.44 -0.45
N GLU A 94 -10.22 5.01 -0.39
CA GLU A 94 -11.14 4.82 0.75
C GLU A 94 -11.58 3.36 0.89
N THR A 95 -11.79 2.68 -0.24
CA THR A 95 -12.21 1.27 -0.24
C THR A 95 -11.12 0.39 0.37
N VAL A 96 -9.87 0.56 -0.07
CA VAL A 96 -8.74 -0.22 0.44
C VAL A 96 -8.43 0.13 1.89
N LEU A 97 -8.45 1.41 2.25
CA LEU A 97 -8.25 1.85 3.64
C LEU A 97 -9.30 1.23 4.57
N GLY A 98 -10.59 1.31 4.23
CA GLY A 98 -11.65 0.73 5.04
C GLY A 98 -11.57 -0.81 5.13
N ILE A 99 -11.04 -1.49 4.11
CA ILE A 99 -10.76 -2.94 4.21
C ILE A 99 -9.62 -3.18 5.21
N LEU A 100 -8.53 -2.41 5.14
CA LEU A 100 -7.39 -2.54 6.05
C LEU A 100 -7.82 -2.29 7.49
N GLU A 101 -8.59 -1.25 7.76
CA GLU A 101 -9.15 -0.95 9.10
C GLU A 101 -9.95 -2.14 9.63
N ARG A 102 -10.94 -2.62 8.87
CA ARG A 102 -11.80 -3.74 9.29
C ARG A 102 -11.02 -5.04 9.50
N LYS A 103 -10.00 -5.29 8.68
CA LYS A 103 -9.23 -6.54 8.70
C LYS A 103 -8.10 -6.58 9.71
N THR A 104 -7.56 -5.43 10.06
CA THR A 104 -6.47 -5.31 11.05
C THR A 104 -6.96 -4.90 12.43
N GLY A 105 -8.12 -4.22 12.52
CA GLY A 105 -8.60 -3.58 13.73
C GLY A 105 -7.82 -2.32 14.11
N LEU A 106 -6.97 -1.81 13.23
CA LEU A 106 -6.16 -0.61 13.44
C LEU A 106 -6.88 0.61 12.86
N ASN A 107 -6.74 1.75 13.53
CA ASN A 107 -7.13 3.04 12.98
C ASN A 107 -5.91 3.68 12.31
N PRO A 108 -6.06 4.37 11.17
CA PRO A 108 -4.97 5.08 10.53
C PRO A 108 -4.50 6.26 11.40
N ASP A 109 -3.18 6.41 11.54
CA ASP A 109 -2.53 7.62 12.08
C ASP A 109 -2.61 8.80 11.11
#